data_AF-A0A7V9V5L5-F1
#
_entry.id   AF-A0A7V9V5L5-F1
#
_cell.length_a   1.000
_cell.length_b   1.000
_cell.length_c   1.000
_cell.angle_alpha   90.00
_cell.angle_beta   90.00
_cell.angle_gamma   90.00
#
_symmetry.space_group_name_H-M   'P 1'
#
loop_
_entity.id
_entity.type
_entity.pdbx_description
1 polymer ?
#
loop_
_entity_poly.entity_id
_entity_poly.type
_entity_poly.pdbx_seq_one_letter_code
_entity_poly.pdbx_strand_id
1 'polypeptide(L)'
;MRATDRDAPQFYFALPRLIASLRGGNSARTEKNWLEANVVGAAVMLLSYLAISRLLIPPLPLWAQIALLPLTALATWIFWQLVFYINAQIIKMLRSVNLIRDLSNARAQSAIAGIIATAFGWWLLSAPGSLKALGTVWLIATCLNLIAAGLLALRIR
;
A
#
# COMPACT_ATOMS: atom_id res chain seq x y z
N MET A 1 27.25 -18.90 -18.26
CA MET A 1 26.35 -19.03 -17.11
C MET A 1 27.14 -18.78 -15.82
N ARG A 2 26.88 -17.67 -15.12
CA ARG A 2 27.28 -17.46 -13.72
C ARG A 2 26.04 -16.99 -12.96
N ALA A 3 25.51 -17.86 -12.11
CA ALA A 3 24.74 -17.44 -10.94
C ALA A 3 25.75 -16.73 -10.02
N THR A 4 25.50 -15.55 -9.44
CA THR A 4 24.57 -15.31 -8.34
C THR A 4 24.22 -13.82 -8.21
N ASP A 5 23.35 -13.31 -9.10
CA ASP A 5 22.70 -11.99 -8.94
C ASP A 5 21.25 -12.12 -8.42
N ARG A 6 20.94 -13.24 -7.74
CA ARG A 6 19.56 -13.62 -7.39
C ARG A 6 19.09 -13.28 -5.97
N ASP A 7 19.88 -12.56 -5.17
CA ASP A 7 19.53 -12.25 -3.79
C ASP A 7 19.71 -10.76 -3.44
N ALA A 8 19.36 -9.86 -4.37
CA ALA A 8 19.07 -8.48 -3.97
C ALA A 8 17.68 -8.47 -3.30
N PRO A 9 17.59 -8.27 -1.97
CA PRO A 9 16.37 -8.53 -1.23
C PRO A 9 15.25 -7.54 -1.60
N GLN A 10 14.05 -8.07 -1.87
CA GLN A 10 12.97 -7.38 -2.60
C GLN A 10 11.81 -6.99 -1.65
N PHE A 11 12.02 -5.99 -0.80
CA PHE A 11 11.08 -5.58 0.27
C PHE A 11 9.77 -4.88 -0.14
N TYR A 12 8.71 -5.17 0.62
CA TYR A 12 7.37 -4.53 0.59
C TYR A 12 7.16 -3.50 1.73
N PHE A 13 7.72 -3.70 2.95
CA PHE A 13 7.65 -2.76 4.10
C PHE A 13 8.98 -2.65 4.86
N ALA A 14 9.33 -1.44 5.30
CA ALA A 14 10.61 -1.10 5.92
C ALA A 14 10.53 -1.04 7.46
N LEU A 15 9.38 -0.67 8.03
CA LEU A 15 9.22 -0.53 9.49
C LEU A 15 9.42 -1.86 10.26
N PRO A 16 8.76 -2.97 9.92
CA PRO A 16 8.94 -4.24 10.65
C PRO A 16 10.38 -4.74 10.56
N ARG A 17 11.03 -4.49 9.42
CA ARG A 17 12.42 -4.84 9.19
C ARG A 17 13.40 -4.04 10.05
N LEU A 18 13.19 -2.73 10.19
CA LEU A 18 14.00 -1.92 11.07
C LEU A 18 13.88 -2.42 12.52
N ILE A 19 12.66 -2.74 12.97
CA ILE A 19 12.42 -3.29 14.31
C ILE A 19 13.14 -4.63 14.49
N ALA A 20 13.04 -5.55 13.52
CA ALA A 20 13.75 -6.82 13.57
C ALA A 20 15.28 -6.63 13.63
N SER A 21 15.81 -5.71 12.83
CA SER A 21 17.22 -5.34 12.80
C SER A 21 17.71 -4.72 14.11
N LEU A 22 16.90 -3.89 14.77
CA LEU A 22 17.20 -3.31 16.08
C LEU A 22 17.17 -4.36 17.20
N ARG A 23 16.39 -5.43 17.05
CA ARG A 23 16.30 -6.54 18.01
C ARG A 23 17.38 -7.62 17.80
N GLY A 24 18.39 -7.37 16.96
CA GLY A 24 19.44 -8.34 16.63
C GLY A 24 18.95 -9.51 15.75
N GLY A 25 17.73 -9.43 15.22
CA GLY A 25 17.15 -10.44 14.35
C GLY A 25 17.59 -10.30 12.90
N ASN A 26 17.45 -11.38 12.12
CA ASN A 26 17.76 -11.35 10.70
C ASN A 26 16.70 -10.54 9.94
N SER A 27 17.11 -9.38 9.42
CA SER A 27 16.27 -8.46 8.63
C SER A 27 15.72 -9.08 7.34
N ALA A 28 16.27 -10.22 6.91
CA ALA A 28 15.83 -10.95 5.73
C ALA A 28 14.65 -11.90 5.97
N ARG A 29 14.36 -12.27 7.22
CA ARG A 29 13.29 -13.23 7.55
C ARG A 29 11.89 -12.64 7.37
N THR A 30 11.77 -11.32 7.45
CA THR A 30 10.51 -10.57 7.28
C THR A 30 10.11 -10.44 5.80
N GLU A 31 10.98 -10.85 4.86
CA GLU A 31 10.79 -10.67 3.42
C GLU A 31 9.73 -11.57 2.77
N LYS A 32 9.36 -12.67 3.45
CA LYS A 32 8.39 -13.65 2.94
C LYS A 32 7.11 -13.73 3.76
N ASN A 33 6.82 -12.71 4.56
CA ASN A 33 5.66 -12.76 5.44
C ASN A 33 4.38 -12.46 4.66
N TRP A 34 3.81 -13.49 4.04
CA TRP A 34 2.50 -13.45 3.37
C TRP A 34 1.43 -12.80 4.25
N LEU A 35 1.51 -12.99 5.57
CA LEU A 35 0.59 -12.38 6.52
C LEU A 35 0.66 -10.84 6.47
N GLU A 36 1.86 -10.26 6.50
CA GLU A 36 2.04 -8.80 6.43
C GLU A 36 1.51 -8.21 5.13
N ALA A 37 1.77 -8.89 4.00
CA ALA A 37 1.26 -8.46 2.70
C ALA A 37 -0.28 -8.47 2.65
N ASN A 38 -0.94 -9.49 3.22
CA ASN A 38 -2.39 -9.54 3.29
C ASN A 38 -2.97 -8.52 4.26
N VAL A 39 -2.35 -8.30 5.42
CA VAL A 39 -2.80 -7.30 6.39
C VAL A 39 -2.76 -5.91 5.76
N VAL A 40 -1.68 -5.55 5.07
CA VAL A 40 -1.61 -4.23 4.43
C VAL A 40 -2.51 -4.16 3.20
N GLY A 41 -2.62 -5.21 2.40
CA GLY A 41 -3.59 -5.27 1.30
C GLY A 41 -5.03 -5.08 1.78
N ALA A 42 -5.40 -5.73 2.89
CA ALA A 42 -6.70 -5.58 3.53
C ALA A 42 -6.90 -4.16 4.08
N ALA A 43 -5.88 -3.57 4.70
CA ALA A 43 -5.93 -2.19 5.19
C ALA A 43 -6.13 -1.18 4.03
N VAL A 44 -5.41 -1.36 2.91
CA VAL A 44 -5.58 -0.54 1.69
C VAL A 44 -7.00 -0.66 1.14
N MET A 45 -7.52 -1.89 1.04
CA MET A 45 -8.88 -2.15 0.59
C MET A 45 -9.92 -1.50 1.51
N LEU A 46 -9.79 -1.70 2.83
CA LEU A 46 -10.70 -1.16 3.83
C LEU A 46 -10.69 0.38 3.80
N LEU A 47 -9.50 0.99 3.76
CA LEU A 47 -9.35 2.44 3.72
C LEU A 47 -10.02 3.05 2.48
N SER A 48 -9.77 2.45 1.31
CA SER A 48 -10.37 2.87 0.04
C SER A 48 -11.89 2.71 0.05
N TYR A 49 -12.37 1.56 0.55
CA TYR A 49 -13.79 1.27 0.67
C TYR A 49 -14.50 2.29 1.58
N LEU A 50 -13.95 2.57 2.75
CA LEU A 50 -14.51 3.55 3.69
C LEU A 50 -14.47 4.97 3.12
N ALA A 51 -13.41 5.32 2.38
CA ALA A 51 -13.31 6.60 1.74
C ALA A 51 -14.40 6.78 0.66
N ILE A 52 -14.54 5.82 -0.25
CA ILE A 52 -15.56 5.85 -1.31
C ILE A 52 -16.98 5.79 -0.71
N SER A 53 -17.19 4.96 0.30
CA SER A 53 -18.48 4.84 1.00
C SER A 53 -18.90 6.19 1.60
N ARG A 54 -17.98 6.89 2.27
CA ARG A 54 -18.24 8.22 2.83
C ARG A 54 -18.61 9.25 1.76
N LEU A 55 -18.07 9.12 0.54
CA LEU A 55 -18.35 10.03 -0.55
C LEU A 55 -19.75 9.79 -1.15
N LEU A 56 -20.16 8.53 -1.29
CA LEU A 56 -21.34 8.16 -2.09
C LEU A 56 -22.60 7.89 -1.26
N ILE A 57 -22.47 7.43 -0.02
CA ILE A 57 -23.58 6.81 0.73
C ILE A 57 -24.37 7.80 1.61
N PRO A 58 -23.75 8.74 2.36
CA PRO A 58 -24.47 9.59 3.32
C PRO A 58 -25.67 10.39 2.79
N PRO A 59 -25.70 10.90 1.55
CA PRO A 59 -26.84 11.71 1.09
C PRO A 59 -28.09 10.89 0.75
N LEU A 60 -28.05 9.56 0.87
CA LEU A 60 -29.09 8.65 0.39
C LEU A 60 -30.01 8.16 1.52
N PRO A 61 -31.26 7.76 1.22
CA PRO A 61 -32.13 7.11 2.19
C PRO A 61 -31.57 5.75 2.62
N LEU A 62 -31.90 5.32 3.85
CA LEU A 62 -31.29 4.13 4.50
C LEU A 62 -31.33 2.86 3.64
N TRP A 63 -32.45 2.58 2.95
CA TRP A 63 -32.58 1.40 2.08
C TRP A 63 -31.57 1.43 0.93
N ALA A 64 -31.32 2.60 0.34
CA ALA A 64 -30.36 2.79 -0.72
C ALA A 64 -28.93 2.68 -0.18
N GLN A 65 -28.68 3.16 1.04
CA GLN A 65 -27.40 2.98 1.72
C GLN A 65 -27.08 1.48 1.89
N ILE A 66 -28.02 0.70 2.42
CA ILE A 66 -27.87 -0.75 2.61
C ILE A 66 -27.60 -1.45 1.27
N ALA A 67 -28.34 -1.09 0.22
CA ALA A 67 -28.15 -1.66 -1.11
C ALA A 67 -26.79 -1.27 -1.74
N LEU A 68 -26.28 -0.07 -1.46
CA LEU A 68 -25.04 0.44 -2.05
C LEU A 68 -23.79 -0.01 -1.34
N LEU A 69 -23.82 -0.40 -0.06
CA LEU A 69 -22.65 -0.93 0.64
C LEU A 69 -21.97 -2.10 -0.11
N PRO A 70 -22.67 -3.18 -0.50
CA PRO A 70 -22.05 -4.28 -1.26
C PRO A 70 -21.59 -3.85 -2.65
N LEU A 71 -22.35 -2.97 -3.33
CA LEU A 71 -21.95 -2.41 -4.62
C LEU A 71 -20.68 -1.56 -4.52
N THR A 72 -20.52 -0.83 -3.41
CA THR A 72 -19.33 -0.02 -3.14
C THR A 72 -18.12 -0.91 -2.88
N ALA A 73 -18.29 -2.05 -2.18
CA ALA A 73 -17.23 -3.04 -2.01
C ALA A 73 -16.79 -3.62 -3.36
N LEU A 74 -17.74 -4.01 -4.22
CA LEU A 74 -17.45 -4.49 -5.56
C LEU A 74 -16.75 -3.43 -6.43
N ALA A 75 -17.24 -2.19 -6.40
CA ALA A 75 -16.64 -1.08 -7.13
C ALA A 75 -15.22 -0.79 -6.64
N THR A 76 -14.98 -0.82 -5.33
CA THR A 76 -13.63 -0.66 -4.75
C THR A 76 -12.71 -1.79 -5.22
N TRP A 77 -13.20 -3.02 -5.26
CA TRP A 77 -12.42 -4.15 -5.77
C TRP A 77 -12.06 -3.98 -7.24
N ILE A 78 -13.03 -3.65 -8.10
CA ILE A 78 -12.82 -3.38 -9.53
C ILE A 78 -11.84 -2.22 -9.72
N PHE A 79 -12.00 -1.13 -8.96
CA PHE A 79 -11.09 0.02 -8.98
C PHE A 79 -9.63 -0.42 -8.79
N TRP A 80 -9.35 -1.25 -7.79
CA TRP A 80 -8.00 -1.75 -7.56
C TRP A 80 -7.49 -2.66 -8.68
N GLN A 81 -8.35 -3.50 -9.27
CA GLN A 81 -7.96 -4.29 -10.46
C GLN A 81 -7.55 -3.38 -11.63
N LEU A 82 -8.31 -2.31 -11.87
CA LEU A 82 -7.99 -1.32 -12.91
C LEU A 82 -6.69 -0.58 -12.59
N VAL A 83 -6.49 -0.14 -11.35
CA VAL A 83 -5.25 0.53 -10.92
C VAL A 83 -4.05 -0.39 -11.14
N PHE A 84 -4.11 -1.66 -10.71
CA PHE A 84 -3.01 -2.60 -10.89
C PHE A 84 -2.73 -2.89 -12.37
N TYR A 85 -3.78 -3.01 -13.18
CA TYR A 85 -3.67 -3.20 -14.61
C TYR A 85 -2.98 -2.00 -15.30
N ILE A 86 -3.48 -0.78 -15.06
CA ILE A 86 -2.92 0.46 -15.61
C ILE A 86 -1.46 0.60 -15.16
N ASN A 87 -1.20 0.37 -13.87
CA ASN A 87 0.14 0.42 -13.33
C ASN A 87 1.08 -0.60 -14.00
N ALA A 88 0.60 -1.80 -14.30
CA ALA A 88 1.40 -2.79 -15.03
C ALA A 88 1.79 -2.30 -16.43
N GLN A 89 0.90 -1.56 -17.12
CA GLN A 89 1.21 -0.96 -18.42
C GLN A 89 2.21 0.19 -18.28
N ILE A 90 2.03 1.07 -17.28
CA ILE A 90 2.99 2.16 -16.99
C ILE A 90 4.38 1.59 -16.73
N ILE A 91 4.48 0.54 -15.90
CA ILE A 91 5.78 -0.10 -15.60
C ILE A 91 6.43 -0.66 -16.87
N LYS A 92 5.67 -1.31 -17.76
CA LYS A 92 6.18 -1.80 -19.04
C LYS A 92 6.72 -0.65 -19.91
N MET A 93 5.98 0.46 -19.99
CA MET A 93 6.41 1.66 -20.74
C MET A 93 7.67 2.29 -20.14
N LEU A 94 7.75 2.45 -18.82
CA LEU A 94 8.93 3.02 -18.17
C LEU A 94 10.17 2.11 -18.31
N ARG A 95 9.98 0.79 -18.37
CA ARG A 95 11.06 -0.16 -18.63
C ARG A 95 11.54 -0.12 -20.08
N SER A 96 10.67 0.12 -21.06
CA SER A 96 11.10 0.21 -22.46
C SER A 96 12.03 1.42 -22.71
N VAL A 97 11.92 2.47 -21.90
CA VAL A 97 12.81 3.64 -21.92
C VAL A 97 13.92 3.58 -20.84
N ASN A 98 14.18 2.42 -20.23
CA ASN A 98 15.21 2.21 -19.20
C ASN A 98 15.09 3.05 -17.91
N LEU A 99 13.95 3.68 -17.62
CA LEU A 99 13.79 4.56 -16.43
C LEU A 99 13.75 3.80 -15.09
N ILE A 100 13.25 2.56 -15.08
CA ILE A 100 13.07 1.75 -13.85
C ILE A 100 13.58 0.31 -14.03
N ARG A 101 14.65 0.14 -14.81
CA ARG A 101 15.17 -1.18 -15.22
C ARG A 101 15.44 -2.13 -14.03
N ASP A 102 15.94 -1.59 -12.93
CA ASP A 102 16.36 -2.38 -11.76
C ASP A 102 15.28 -2.49 -10.66
N LEU A 103 14.13 -1.83 -10.84
CA LEU A 103 13.05 -1.84 -9.86
C LEU A 103 12.14 -3.06 -10.09
N SER A 104 11.93 -3.89 -9.07
CA SER A 104 11.03 -5.04 -9.17
C SER A 104 9.58 -4.61 -9.43
N ASN A 105 8.83 -5.42 -10.19
CA ASN A 105 7.42 -5.14 -10.50
C ASN A 105 6.59 -4.97 -9.22
N ALA A 106 6.84 -5.81 -8.21
CA ALA A 106 6.17 -5.73 -6.93
C ALA A 106 6.37 -4.35 -6.28
N ARG A 107 7.60 -3.82 -6.23
CA ARG A 107 7.88 -2.50 -5.64
C ARG A 107 7.20 -1.35 -6.38
N ALA A 108 7.29 -1.36 -7.70
CA ALA A 108 6.63 -0.34 -8.51
C ALA A 108 5.10 -0.39 -8.35
N GLN A 109 4.55 -1.60 -8.25
CA GLN A 109 3.13 -1.81 -7.96
C GLN A 109 2.73 -1.27 -6.58
N SER A 110 3.49 -1.63 -5.55
CA SER A 110 3.27 -1.18 -4.17
C SER A 110 3.42 0.32 -4.00
N ALA A 111 4.32 0.98 -4.73
CA ALA A 111 4.55 2.42 -4.62
C ALA A 111 3.30 3.21 -5.01
N ILE A 112 2.72 2.90 -6.18
CA ILE A 112 1.49 3.57 -6.64
C ILE A 112 0.30 3.22 -5.75
N ALA A 113 0.16 1.95 -5.35
CA ALA A 113 -0.88 1.55 -4.41
C ALA A 113 -0.76 2.30 -3.07
N GLY A 114 0.46 2.45 -2.56
CA GLY A 114 0.77 3.23 -1.37
C GLY A 114 0.38 4.70 -1.54
N ILE A 115 0.76 5.34 -2.64
CA ILE A 115 0.41 6.75 -2.93
C ILE A 115 -1.10 6.95 -2.94
N ILE A 116 -1.85 6.10 -3.65
CA ILE A 116 -3.31 6.20 -3.76
C ILE A 116 -3.96 5.97 -2.39
N ALA A 117 -3.53 4.94 -1.65
CA ALA A 117 -4.03 4.68 -0.29
C ALA A 117 -3.73 5.84 0.67
N THR A 118 -2.54 6.44 0.59
CA THR A 118 -2.18 7.64 1.35
C THR A 118 -3.07 8.83 1.00
N ALA A 119 -3.45 9.01 -0.27
CA ALA A 119 -4.41 10.04 -0.67
C ALA A 119 -5.80 9.81 -0.06
N PHE A 120 -6.30 8.56 -0.03
CA PHE A 120 -7.54 8.23 0.68
C PHE A 120 -7.45 8.46 2.18
N GLY A 121 -6.33 8.07 2.81
CA GLY A 121 -6.08 8.31 4.23
C GLY A 121 -6.04 9.79 4.58
N TRP A 122 -5.42 10.61 3.73
CA TRP A 122 -5.44 12.06 3.83
C TRP A 122 -6.86 12.62 3.73
N TRP A 123 -7.63 12.19 2.74
CA TRP A 123 -9.01 12.64 2.56
C TRP A 123 -9.89 12.31 3.76
N LEU A 124 -9.69 11.14 4.38
CA LEU A 124 -10.39 10.71 5.60
C LEU A 124 -10.08 11.57 6.82
N LEU A 125 -9.02 12.39 6.82
CA LEU A 125 -8.77 13.34 7.92
C LEU A 125 -9.86 14.41 8.06
N SER A 126 -10.59 14.69 6.98
CA SER A 126 -11.75 15.60 6.99
C SER A 126 -13.00 14.97 7.64
N ALA A 127 -12.94 13.67 7.98
CA ALA A 127 -14.05 12.98 8.62
C ALA A 127 -14.19 13.31 10.11
N PRO A 128 -15.40 13.17 10.69
CA PRO A 128 -15.55 13.09 12.14
C PRO A 128 -15.30 11.65 12.63
N GLY A 129 -14.95 11.51 13.91
CA GLY A 129 -14.94 10.23 14.63
C GLY A 129 -13.91 9.21 14.14
N SER A 130 -14.33 7.94 14.08
CA SER A 130 -13.46 6.78 13.81
C SER A 130 -12.80 6.80 12.42
N LEU A 131 -13.46 7.38 11.43
CA LEU A 131 -12.91 7.54 10.08
C LEU A 131 -11.67 8.44 10.06
N LYS A 132 -11.68 9.52 10.84
CA LYS A 132 -10.51 10.39 11.03
C LYS A 132 -9.37 9.64 11.71
N ALA A 133 -9.68 8.87 12.74
CA ALA A 133 -8.70 8.07 13.45
C ALA A 133 -8.01 7.06 12.51
N LEU A 134 -8.77 6.40 11.64
CA LEU A 134 -8.21 5.49 10.62
C LEU A 134 -7.28 6.21 9.64
N GLY A 135 -7.70 7.37 9.11
CA GLY A 135 -6.86 8.20 8.25
C GLY A 135 -5.54 8.60 8.94
N THR A 136 -5.62 9.06 10.19
CA THR A 136 -4.45 9.42 11.00
C THR A 136 -3.52 8.23 11.21
N VAL A 137 -4.04 7.07 11.62
CA VAL A 137 -3.24 5.84 11.83
C VAL A 137 -2.53 5.42 10.55
N TRP A 138 -3.24 5.46 9.41
CA TRP A 138 -2.65 5.14 8.11
C TRP A 138 -1.48 6.08 7.75
N LEU A 139 -1.66 7.38 7.94
CA LEU A 139 -0.62 8.36 7.65
C LEU A 139 0.58 8.22 8.59
N ILE A 140 0.36 8.02 9.89
CA ILE A 140 1.44 7.75 10.85
C ILE A 140 2.21 6.49 10.43
N ALA A 141 1.51 5.39 10.13
CA ALA A 141 2.13 4.15 9.68
C ALA A 141 2.95 4.35 8.39
N THR A 142 2.42 5.12 7.43
CA THR A 142 3.11 5.46 6.18
C THR A 142 4.37 6.28 6.45
N CYS A 143 4.29 7.33 7.27
CA CYS A 143 5.43 8.17 7.64
C CYS A 143 6.51 7.36 8.36
N LEU A 144 6.14 6.54 9.34
CA LEU A 144 7.06 5.66 10.04
C LEU A 144 7.73 4.67 9.07
N ASN A 145 6.98 4.12 8.11
CA ASN A 145 7.53 3.22 7.10
C ASN A 145 8.53 3.94 6.18
N LEU A 146 8.25 5.18 5.77
CA LEU A 146 9.19 6.00 4.98
C LEU A 146 10.45 6.37 5.77
N ILE A 147 10.31 6.77 7.03
CA ILE A 147 11.44 7.04 7.93
C ILE A 147 12.30 5.78 8.08
N ALA A 148 11.67 4.63 8.32
CA ALA A 148 12.37 3.36 8.44
C ALA A 148 13.10 2.98 7.14
N ALA A 149 12.49 3.23 5.98
CA ALA A 149 13.14 3.02 4.69
C ALA A 149 14.40 3.91 4.54
N GLY A 150 14.30 5.19 4.93
CA GLY A 150 15.42 6.12 4.94
C GLY A 150 16.55 5.67 5.86
N LEU A 151 16.23 5.29 7.11
CA LEU A 151 17.23 4.80 8.08
C LEU A 151 17.91 3.51 7.62
N LEU A 152 17.16 2.57 7.04
CA LEU A 152 17.73 1.35 6.46
C LEU A 152 18.64 1.67 5.27
N ALA A 153 18.27 2.61 4.41
CA ALA A 153 19.09 3.03 3.28
C ALA A 153 20.42 3.68 3.73
N LEU A 154 20.40 4.43 4.84
CA LEU A 154 21.60 5.04 5.43
C LEU A 154 22.51 4.01 6.11
N ARG A 155 21.96 2.95 6.70
CA ARG A 155 22.72 1.91 7.42
C ARG A 155 23.39 0.87 6.51
N ILE A 156 22.88 0.70 5.30
CA ILE A 156 23.40 -0.27 4.31
C ILE A 156 24.52 0.36 3.44
N ARG A 157 24.78 1.67 3.59
CA ARG A 157 25.98 2.34 3.07
C ARG A 157 27.09 2.30 4.11
#